data_AF-A0A0G1UWN9-F1
#
_entry.id   AF-A0A0G1UWN9-F1
#
_cell.length_a   1.000
_cell.length_b   1.000
_cell.length_c   1.000
_cell.angle_alpha   90.00
_cell.angle_beta   90.00
_cell.angle_gamma   90.00
#
_symmetry.space_group_name_H-M   'P 1'
#
loop_
_entity.id
_entity.type
_entity.pdbx_description
1 polymer ?
#
loop_
_entity_poly.entity_id
_entity_poly.type
_entity_poly.pdbx_seq_one_letter_code
_entity_poly.pdbx_strand_id
1 'polypeptide(L)'
;DIQGYELQALRGMMGLLSKKRISVIISELWPEGLAMAGGDWRDYIRLLRKNGFKIWQIDEERGRLAPFSEKIIEQAYAEDKTFTTNILGKMESNSEE
;
A
#
# COMPACT_ATOMS: atom_id res chain seq x y z
N ASP A 1 9.82 -0.06 2.53
CA ASP A 1 10.83 0.12 1.50
C ASP A 1 11.78 -1.06 1.53
N ILE A 2 11.49 -2.01 0.66
CA ILE A 2 12.30 -3.19 0.39
C ILE A 2 12.41 -3.39 -1.13
N GLN A 3 12.42 -2.29 -1.88
CA GLN A 3 12.74 -2.25 -3.32
C GLN A 3 11.84 -3.16 -4.18
N GLY A 4 10.52 -3.09 -3.99
CA GLY A 4 9.53 -3.84 -4.78
C GLY A 4 9.05 -5.15 -4.15
N TYR A 5 9.73 -5.64 -3.11
CA TYR A 5 9.35 -6.88 -2.43
C TYR A 5 8.20 -6.72 -1.41
N GLU A 6 7.53 -5.56 -1.39
CA GLU A 6 6.46 -5.21 -0.45
C GLU A 6 5.32 -6.26 -0.45
N LEU A 7 4.91 -6.76 -1.61
CA LEU A 7 3.85 -7.77 -1.72
C LEU A 7 4.27 -9.11 -1.09
N GLN A 8 5.52 -9.52 -1.27
CA GLN A 8 6.09 -10.76 -0.75
C GLN A 8 6.24 -10.66 0.77
N ALA A 9 6.72 -9.53 1.28
CA ALA A 9 6.76 -9.28 2.72
C ALA A 9 5.36 -9.30 3.33
N LEU A 10 4.37 -8.67 2.69
CA LEU A 10 2.98 -8.67 3.14
C LEU A 10 2.41 -10.09 3.20
N ARG A 11 2.69 -10.92 2.18
CA ARG A 11 2.32 -12.34 2.15
C ARG A 11 3.01 -13.14 3.26
N GLY A 12 4.29 -12.87 3.54
CA GLY A 12 5.05 -13.52 4.61
C GLY A 12 4.52 -13.20 6.01
N MET A 13 3.97 -11.99 6.22
CA MET A 13 3.43 -11.55 7.51
C MET A 13 1.92 -11.82 7.69
N MET A 14 1.28 -12.62 6.82
CA MET A 14 -0.16 -12.91 6.90
C MET A 14 -0.61 -13.48 8.25
N GLY A 15 0.25 -14.22 8.95
CA GLY A 15 -0.02 -14.72 10.29
C GLY A 15 -0.15 -13.61 11.35
N LEU A 16 0.51 -12.47 11.16
CA LEU A 16 0.38 -11.28 12.02
C LEU A 16 -0.83 -10.44 11.63
N LEU A 17 -1.08 -10.28 10.33
CA LEU A 17 -2.22 -9.55 9.79
C LEU A 17 -3.55 -10.19 10.19
N SER A 18 -3.68 -11.51 10.02
CA SER A 18 -4.89 -12.26 10.39
C SER A 18 -5.21 -12.21 11.89
N LYS A 19 -4.18 -12.10 12.74
CA LYS A 19 -4.32 -11.91 14.19
C LYS A 19 -4.52 -10.44 14.59
N LYS A 20 -4.68 -9.54 13.62
CA LYS A 20 -4.80 -8.08 13.82
C LYS A 20 -3.69 -7.49 14.71
N ARG A 21 -2.47 -8.04 14.63
CA ARG A 21 -1.31 -7.58 15.41
C ARG A 21 -0.59 -6.39 14.79
N ILE A 22 -0.96 -6.01 13.58
CA ILE A 22 -0.43 -4.88 12.84
C ILE A 22 -1.60 -3.95 12.54
N SER A 23 -1.60 -2.75 13.13
CA SER A 23 -2.68 -1.77 12.95
C SER A 23 -2.33 -0.69 11.92
N VAL A 24 -1.05 -0.52 11.61
CA VAL A 24 -0.53 0.50 10.68
C VAL A 24 0.58 -0.09 9.82
N ILE A 25 0.56 0.25 8.54
CA ILE A 25 1.62 -0.02 7.56
C ILE A 25 1.90 1.30 6.85
N ILE A 26 3.16 1.71 6.80
CA ILE A 26 3.64 2.78 5.91
C ILE A 26 4.54 2.11 4.90
N SER A 27 4.30 2.36 3.62
CA SER A 27 4.99 1.68 2.54
C SER A 27 5.20 2.62 1.38
N GLU A 28 6.32 2.48 0.70
CA GLU A 28 6.44 2.95 -0.67
C GLU A 28 5.55 2.07 -1.57
N LEU A 29 4.89 2.68 -2.54
CA LEU A 29 4.20 2.04 -3.64
C LEU A 29 4.95 2.40 -4.92
N TRP A 30 5.81 1.49 -5.34
CA TRP A 30 6.56 1.57 -6.60
C TRP A 30 6.08 0.48 -7.55
N PRO A 31 5.13 0.79 -8.47
CA PRO A 31 4.52 -0.21 -9.35
C PRO A 31 5.51 -1.04 -10.17
N GLU A 32 6.53 -0.39 -10.72
CA GLU A 32 7.56 -1.08 -11.51
C GLU A 32 8.41 -2.01 -10.64
N GLY A 33 8.82 -1.57 -9.44
CA GLY A 33 9.56 -2.41 -8.50
C GLY A 33 8.79 -3.66 -8.10
N LEU A 34 7.49 -3.52 -7.81
CA LEU A 34 6.60 -4.64 -7.55
C LEU A 34 6.53 -5.61 -8.73
N ALA A 35 6.45 -5.09 -9.97
CA ALA A 35 6.46 -5.90 -11.18
C ALA A 35 7.80 -6.64 -11.37
N MET A 36 8.94 -5.95 -11.15
CA MET A 36 10.28 -6.55 -11.21
C MET A 36 10.48 -7.65 -10.17
N ALA A 37 9.85 -7.55 -9.00
CA ALA A 37 9.84 -8.59 -7.97
C ALA A 37 8.84 -9.74 -8.27
N GLY A 38 8.15 -9.71 -9.42
CA GLY A 38 7.18 -10.73 -9.84
C GLY A 38 5.77 -10.56 -9.26
N GLY A 39 5.40 -9.35 -8.85
CA GLY A 39 4.09 -8.99 -8.31
C GLY A 39 3.31 -8.00 -9.17
N ASP A 40 2.11 -7.63 -8.71
CA ASP A 40 1.33 -6.51 -9.24
C ASP A 40 0.97 -5.58 -8.07
N TRP A 41 1.15 -4.28 -8.27
CA TRP A 41 0.80 -3.28 -7.26
C TRP A 41 -0.70 -3.30 -6.92
N ARG A 42 -1.57 -3.67 -7.85
CA ARG A 42 -3.01 -3.87 -7.60
C ARG A 42 -3.25 -5.01 -6.64
N ASP A 43 -2.48 -6.09 -6.75
CA ASP A 43 -2.56 -7.21 -5.81
C ASP A 43 -2.07 -6.81 -4.41
N TYR A 44 -1.05 -5.95 -4.32
CA TYR A 44 -0.60 -5.39 -3.05
C TYR A 44 -1.70 -4.55 -2.37
N ILE A 45 -2.29 -3.61 -3.10
CA ILE A 45 -3.40 -2.79 -2.61
C ILE A 45 -4.62 -3.65 -2.23
N ARG A 46 -4.99 -4.63 -3.06
CA ARG A 46 -6.09 -5.55 -2.80
C ARG A 46 -5.84 -6.38 -1.54
N LEU A 47 -4.61 -6.86 -1.34
CA LEU A 47 -4.26 -7.65 -0.17
C LEU A 47 -4.30 -6.82 1.11
N LEU A 48 -3.82 -5.58 1.08
CA LEU A 48 -3.97 -4.64 2.20
C LEU A 48 -5.45 -4.44 2.55
N ARG A 49 -6.30 -4.09 1.58
CA ARG A 49 -7.74 -3.88 1.83
C ARG A 49 -8.43 -5.14 2.34
N LYS A 50 -8.12 -6.31 1.78
CA LYS A 50 -8.67 -7.59 2.22
C LYS A 50 -8.35 -7.89 3.69
N ASN A 51 -7.21 -7.40 4.19
CA ASN A 51 -6.82 -7.52 5.60
C ASN A 51 -7.36 -6.37 6.48
N GLY A 52 -8.30 -5.56 5.99
CA GLY A 52 -8.98 -4.54 6.78
C GLY A 52 -8.27 -3.19 6.86
N PHE A 53 -7.24 -2.97 6.03
CA PHE A 53 -6.60 -1.66 5.95
C PHE A 53 -7.37 -0.73 5.02
N LYS A 54 -7.67 0.45 5.52
CA LYS A 54 -7.98 1.61 4.68
C LYS A 54 -6.67 2.25 4.27
N ILE A 55 -6.62 2.77 3.05
CA ILE A 55 -5.39 3.21 2.41
C ILE A 55 -5.51 4.69 2.05
N TRP A 56 -4.45 5.44 2.35
CA TRP A 56 -4.25 6.83 1.99
C TRP A 56 -2.93 6.98 1.26
N GLN A 57 -2.86 7.96 0.36
CA GLN A 57 -1.60 8.44 -0.18
C GLN A 57 -1.04 9.51 0.77
N ILE A 58 0.27 9.47 0.99
CA ILE A 58 0.99 10.50 1.75
C ILE A 58 1.39 11.58 0.74
N ASP A 59 0.73 12.73 0.84
CA ASP A 59 1.01 13.94 0.06
C ASP A 59 2.07 14.75 0.83
N GLU A 60 3.34 14.46 0.57
CA GLU A 60 4.48 15.04 1.28
C GLU A 60 4.62 16.55 1.01
N GLU A 61 4.36 16.98 -0.22
CA GLU A 61 4.42 18.40 -0.62
C GLU A 61 3.45 19.25 0.20
N ARG A 62 2.25 18.73 0.46
CA ARG A 62 1.21 19.43 1.24
C ARG A 62 1.12 18.98 2.69
N GLY A 63 2.01 18.08 3.13
CA GLY A 63 2.05 17.55 4.50
C GLY A 63 0.74 16.94 4.98
N ARG A 64 0.03 16.19 4.13
CA ARG A 64 -1.31 15.65 4.45
C ARG A 64 -1.54 14.24 3.91
N LEU A 65 -2.60 13.59 4.40
CA LEU A 65 -3.10 12.35 3.82
C LEU A 65 -4.17 12.66 2.78
N ALA A 66 -3.98 12.16 1.57
CA ALA A 66 -4.98 12.18 0.51
C ALA A 66 -5.67 10.80 0.40
N PRO A 67 -6.96 10.73 0.02
CA PRO A 67 -7.60 9.46 -0.28
C PRO A 67 -6.84 8.70 -1.38
N PHE A 68 -6.59 7.40 -1.16
CA PHE A 68 -5.93 6.58 -2.17
C PHE A 68 -6.85 6.35 -3.38
N SER A 69 -6.34 6.60 -4.58
CA SER A 69 -7.08 6.43 -5.84
C SER A 69 -6.29 5.59 -6.82
N GLU A 70 -6.79 4.40 -7.15
CA GLU A 70 -6.14 3.53 -8.14
C GLU A 70 -6.03 4.22 -9.50
N LYS A 71 -7.02 5.01 -9.91
CA LYS A 71 -6.97 5.76 -11.17
C LYS A 71 -5.79 6.74 -11.23
N ILE A 72 -5.49 7.41 -10.11
CA ILE A 72 -4.35 8.34 -10.03
C ILE A 72 -3.04 7.56 -10.15
N ILE A 73 -2.91 6.43 -9.45
CA ILE A 73 -1.72 5.57 -9.54
C ILE A 73 -1.56 5.02 -10.96
N GLU A 74 -2.65 4.55 -11.57
CA GLU A 74 -2.65 4.05 -12.94
C GLU A 74 -2.19 5.09 -13.95
N GLN A 75 -2.70 6.32 -13.84
CA GLN A 75 -2.31 7.40 -14.72
C GLN A 75 -0.84 7.77 -14.51
N ALA A 76 -0.42 8.00 -13.27
CA ALA A 76 0.97 8.37 -12.97
C ALA A 76 1.96 7.29 -13.43
N TYR A 77 1.64 6.01 -13.22
CA TYR A 77 2.48 4.89 -13.68
C TYR A 77 2.43 4.66 -15.20
N ALA A 78 1.36 5.09 -15.87
CA ALA A 78 1.30 5.07 -17.34
C ALA A 78 2.18 6.18 -17.94
N GLU A 79 2.23 7.34 -17.29
CA GLU A 79 3.02 8.51 -17.70
C GLU A 79 4.52 8.34 -17.39
N ASP A 80 4.85 7.77 -16.22
CA ASP A 80 6.22 7.54 -15.79
C ASP A 80 6.39 6.16 -15.14
N LYS A 81 7.21 5.29 -15.76
CA LYS A 81 7.51 3.95 -15.23
C LYS A 81 8.40 3.96 -14.00
N THR A 82 9.05 5.07 -13.70
CA THR A 82 9.83 5.26 -12.47
C THR A 82 9.00 5.85 -11.32
N PHE A 83 7.72 6.14 -11.56
CA PHE A 83 6.81 6.69 -10.56
C PHE A 83 6.80 5.86 -9.27
N THR A 84 6.87 6.57 -8.15
CA THR A 84 6.70 6.04 -6.81
C THR A 84 5.85 6.99 -5.96
N THR A 85 5.16 6.46 -4.96
CA THR A 85 4.50 7.29 -3.95
C THR A 85 4.42 6.58 -2.61
N ASN A 86 4.40 7.33 -1.51
CA ASN A 86 4.23 6.76 -0.18
C ASN A 86 2.75 6.58 0.16
N ILE A 87 2.42 5.45 0.75
CA ILE A 87 1.07 5.12 1.21
C ILE A 87 1.06 4.80 2.71
N LEU A 88 -0.07 5.14 3.34
CA LEU A 88 -0.42 4.73 4.69
C LEU A 88 -1.59 3.76 4.62
N GLY A 89 -1.41 2.55 5.12
CA GLY A 89 -2.46 1.61 5.47
C GLY A 89 -2.77 1.69 6.96
N LYS A 90 -4.01 1.97 7.36
CA LYS A 90 -4.45 1.92 8.76
C LYS A 90 -5.68 1.03 8.87
N MET A 91 -5.67 0.09 9.82
CA MET A 91 -6.87 -0.66 10.15
C MET A 91 -7.93 0.29 10.70
N GLU A 92 -9.18 0.16 10.25
CA GLU A 92 -10.28 0.84 10.93
C GLU A 92 -10.37 0.25 12.35
N SER A 93 -10.16 1.09 13.37
CA SER A 93 -10.51 0.70 14.73
C SER A 93 -12.00 0.45 14.74
N ASN A 94 -12.44 -0.71 15.25
CA ASN A 94 -13.78 -0.76 15.82
C ASN A 94 -13.74 0.28 16.94
N SER A 95 -14.39 1.42 16.74
CA SER A 95 -14.87 2.21 17.85
C SER A 95 -15.67 1.24 18.71
N GLU A 96 -15.14 0.95 19.90
CA GLU A 96 -15.91 0.32 20.96
C GLU A 96 -17.14 1.22 21.18
N GLU A 97 -18.32 0.69 20.85
CA GLU A 97 -19.59 1.12 21.44
C GLU A 97 -19.68 0.58 22.87
#